data_AF-A0A258QZ06-F1
#
_entry.id   AF-A0A258QZ06-F1
#
_cell.length_a   1.000
_cell.length_b   1.000
_cell.length_c   1.000
_cell.angle_alpha   90.00
_cell.angle_beta   90.00
_cell.angle_gamma   90.00
#
_symmetry.space_group_name_H-M   'P 1'
#
loop_
_entity.id
_entity.type
_entity.pdbx_description
1 polymer ?
#
loop_
_entity_poly.entity_id
_entity_poly.type
_entity_poly.pdbx_seq_one_letter_code
_entity_poly.pdbx_strand_id
1 'polypeptide(L)'
;MPTSPSSLNNLHAWQAAALLARRELTAVDLARACLDRIAEREPHVQAFVHRDADAAMARARALDAGPLRGLLHGLPFGVKDLFDTFDAPTGYGSPIYAAQQPLADAAAVALCREAGAVLLGKTVTTELANMHPGVTRNPHNLSHTPGGSSSGSAAAVADGMLPLALGT
;
A
#
# COMPACT_ATOMS: atom_id res chain seq x y z
N MET A 1 3.40 30.46 4.12
CA MET A 1 4.55 30.12 4.97
C MET A 1 5.33 29.02 4.29
N PRO A 2 6.67 29.00 4.34
CA PRO A 2 7.42 27.94 3.70
C PRO A 2 7.11 26.64 4.46
N THR A 3 6.42 25.73 3.79
CA THR A 3 6.20 24.37 4.28
C THR A 3 7.56 23.71 4.40
N SER A 4 8.06 23.54 5.61
CA SER A 4 9.03 22.47 5.87
C SER A 4 8.49 21.21 5.20
N PRO A 5 9.29 20.45 4.43
CA PRO A 5 8.87 19.17 3.87
C PRO A 5 8.67 18.16 5.02
N SER A 6 7.60 18.34 5.79
CA SER A 6 6.97 17.27 6.56
C SER A 6 6.69 16.16 5.57
N SER A 7 7.32 14.99 5.75
CA SER A 7 7.31 13.95 4.73
C SER A 7 5.86 13.58 4.39
N LEU A 8 5.46 13.76 3.13
CA LEU A 8 4.06 13.69 2.70
C LEU A 8 3.40 12.34 3.06
N ASN A 9 4.22 11.29 3.16
CA ASN A 9 3.82 9.94 3.59
C ASN A 9 3.35 9.85 5.05
N ASN A 10 3.59 10.86 5.89
CA ASN A 10 3.09 10.92 7.28
C ASN A 10 1.71 11.59 7.41
N LEU A 11 1.12 12.06 6.32
CA LEU A 11 -0.25 12.58 6.35
C LEU A 11 -1.24 11.46 6.70
N HIS A 12 -2.23 11.78 7.53
CA HIS A 12 -3.35 10.86 7.72
C HIS A 12 -4.10 10.67 6.39
N ALA A 13 -4.61 9.48 6.12
CA ALA A 13 -5.32 9.16 4.87
C ALA A 13 -6.41 10.18 4.50
N TRP A 14 -7.20 10.64 5.48
CA TRP A 14 -8.24 11.63 5.26
C TRP A 14 -7.69 13.02 4.88
N GLN A 15 -6.54 13.42 5.44
CA GLN A 15 -5.88 14.69 5.11
C GLN A 15 -5.33 14.65 3.68
N ALA A 16 -4.62 13.56 3.36
CA ALA A 16 -4.10 13.33 2.02
C ALA A 16 -5.21 13.32 0.98
N ALA A 17 -6.31 12.58 1.21
CA ALA A 17 -7.46 12.54 0.31
C ALA A 17 -8.10 13.92 0.13
N ALA A 18 -8.23 14.72 1.19
CA ALA A 18 -8.77 16.08 1.11
C ALA A 18 -7.86 17.05 0.32
N LEU A 19 -6.53 16.89 0.43
CA LEU A 19 -5.56 17.69 -0.34
C LEU A 19 -5.55 17.28 -1.82
N LEU A 20 -5.59 15.98 -2.10
CA LEU A 20 -5.67 15.43 -3.47
C LEU A 20 -6.96 15.86 -4.18
N ALA A 21 -8.10 15.78 -3.49
CA ALA A 21 -9.39 16.21 -4.04
C ALA A 21 -9.42 17.70 -4.40
N ARG A 22 -8.66 18.53 -3.65
CA ARG A 22 -8.50 19.97 -3.92
C ARG A 22 -7.34 20.30 -4.86
N ARG A 23 -6.57 19.29 -5.30
CA ARG A 23 -5.33 19.44 -6.08
C ARG A 23 -4.28 20.33 -5.40
N GLU A 24 -4.31 20.39 -4.07
CA GLU A 24 -3.27 21.02 -3.25
C GLU A 24 -2.07 20.08 -3.03
N LEU A 25 -2.26 18.79 -3.32
CA LEU A 25 -1.26 17.73 -3.34
C LEU A 25 -1.48 16.91 -4.63
N THR A 26 -0.39 16.50 -5.28
CA THR A 26 -0.47 15.62 -6.45
C THR A 26 -0.38 14.15 -6.03
N ALA A 27 -1.03 13.26 -6.78
CA ALA A 27 -0.93 11.82 -6.58
C ALA A 27 0.53 11.36 -6.77
N VAL A 28 1.25 11.94 -7.74
CA VAL A 28 2.67 11.66 -7.99
C VAL A 28 3.54 11.99 -6.78
N ASP A 29 3.36 13.15 -6.16
CA ASP A 29 4.20 13.55 -5.02
C ASP A 29 3.94 12.68 -3.80
N LEU A 30 2.68 12.35 -3.52
CA LEU A 30 2.34 11.47 -2.40
C LEU A 30 2.80 10.03 -2.64
N ALA A 31 2.59 9.48 -3.85
CA ALA A 31 3.05 8.15 -4.21
C ALA A 31 4.58 8.06 -4.14
N ARG A 32 5.31 9.07 -4.63
CA ARG A 32 6.77 9.14 -4.53
C ARG A 32 7.23 9.16 -3.07
N ALA A 33 6.64 10.00 -2.22
CA ALA A 33 7.01 10.04 -0.81
C ALA A 33 6.79 8.68 -0.10
N CYS A 34 5.71 7.97 -0.43
CA CYS A 34 5.47 6.62 0.09
C CYS A 34 6.49 5.61 -0.43
N LEU A 35 6.78 5.62 -1.74
CA LEU A 35 7.77 4.74 -2.36
C LEU A 35 9.18 4.98 -1.82
N ASP A 36 9.57 6.23 -1.58
CA ASP A 36 10.85 6.58 -0.96
C ASP A 36 10.94 6.02 0.47
N ARG A 37 9.86 6.14 1.25
CA ARG A 37 9.79 5.55 2.61
C ARG A 37 9.86 4.02 2.56
N ILE A 38 9.17 3.40 1.61
CA ILE A 38 9.23 1.95 1.38
C ILE A 38 10.67 1.54 1.05
N ALA A 39 11.35 2.25 0.16
CA ALA A 39 12.73 1.95 -0.22
C ALA A 39 13.70 2.05 0.98
N GLU A 40 13.53 3.07 1.82
CA GLU A 40 14.32 3.27 3.04
C GLU A 40 14.12 2.14 4.06
N ARG A 41 12.87 1.68 4.24
CA ARG A 41 12.48 0.90 5.42
C ARG A 41 12.21 -0.56 5.18
N GLU A 42 11.87 -0.95 3.96
CA GLU A 42 11.56 -2.33 3.63
C GLU A 42 12.71 -3.32 3.91
N PRO A 43 14.00 -2.96 3.76
CA PRO A 43 15.10 -3.84 4.20
C PRO A 43 15.05 -4.22 5.68
N HIS A 44 14.36 -3.45 6.52
CA HIS A 44 14.25 -3.66 7.95
C HIS A 44 12.89 -4.19 8.39
N VAL A 45 11.79 -3.65 7.84
CA VAL A 45 10.42 -3.97 8.29
C VAL A 45 9.85 -5.19 7.57
N GLN A 46 10.21 -5.42 6.30
CA GLN A 46 9.74 -6.56 5.50
C GLN A 46 8.20 -6.64 5.42
N ALA A 47 7.54 -5.53 5.07
CA ALA A 47 6.09 -5.41 5.04
C ALA A 47 5.46 -5.85 3.71
N PHE A 48 6.22 -5.98 2.62
CA PHE A 48 5.71 -6.25 1.28
C PHE A 48 6.21 -7.56 0.69
N VAL A 49 5.32 -8.30 0.02
CA VAL A 49 5.69 -9.47 -0.81
C VAL A 49 5.84 -9.11 -2.28
N HIS A 50 5.19 -8.03 -2.73
CA HIS A 50 5.29 -7.54 -4.10
C HIS A 50 5.08 -6.02 -4.13
N ARG A 51 5.83 -5.34 -5.00
CA ARG A 51 5.79 -3.89 -5.22
C ARG A 51 6.01 -3.63 -6.70
N ASP A 52 5.25 -2.71 -7.28
CA ASP A 52 5.45 -2.24 -8.65
C ASP A 52 5.42 -0.69 -8.66
N ALA A 53 6.59 -0.11 -8.45
CA ALA A 53 6.75 1.34 -8.38
C ALA A 53 6.41 2.02 -9.71
N ASP A 54 6.73 1.38 -10.84
CA ASP A 54 6.53 1.97 -12.16
C ASP A 54 5.04 2.01 -12.52
N ALA A 55 4.31 0.92 -12.28
CA ALA A 55 2.85 0.88 -12.47
C ALA A 55 2.13 1.87 -11.54
N ALA A 56 2.55 1.95 -10.27
CA ALA A 56 2.02 2.92 -9.31
C ALA A 56 2.23 4.37 -9.77
N MET A 57 3.44 4.72 -10.21
CA MET A 57 3.76 6.07 -10.67
C MET A 57 3.06 6.40 -11.99
N ALA A 58 2.91 5.44 -12.90
CA ALA A 58 2.14 5.63 -14.13
C ALA A 58 0.66 5.92 -13.82
N ARG A 59 0.06 5.17 -12.87
CA ARG A 59 -1.31 5.40 -12.41
C ARG A 59 -1.47 6.76 -11.73
N ALA A 60 -0.53 7.15 -10.88
CA ALA A 60 -0.54 8.45 -10.22
C ALA A 60 -0.53 9.60 -11.23
N ARG A 61 0.37 9.56 -12.23
CA ARG A 61 0.43 10.56 -13.32
C ARG A 61 -0.89 10.64 -14.09
N ALA A 62 -1.51 9.50 -14.39
CA ALA A 62 -2.79 9.46 -15.09
C ALA A 62 -3.93 10.08 -14.28
N LEU A 63 -3.93 9.90 -12.96
CA LEU A 63 -4.92 10.52 -12.06
C LEU A 63 -4.72 12.03 -11.96
N ASP A 64 -3.47 12.50 -11.84
CA ASP A 64 -3.16 13.93 -11.81
C ASP A 64 -3.60 14.64 -13.09
N ALA A 65 -3.42 14.01 -14.26
CA ALA A 65 -3.84 14.56 -15.56
C ALA A 65 -5.35 14.43 -15.84
N GLY A 66 -6.04 13.51 -15.15
CA GLY A 66 -7.44 13.17 -15.40
C GLY A 66 -8.43 13.90 -14.47
N PRO A 67 -9.75 13.70 -14.66
CA PRO A 67 -10.75 14.17 -13.72
C PRO A 67 -10.67 13.44 -12.37
N LEU A 68 -11.20 14.06 -11.32
CA LEU A 68 -11.38 13.39 -10.02
C LEU A 68 -12.26 12.15 -10.20
N ARG A 69 -11.86 11.03 -9.58
CA ARG A 69 -12.51 9.73 -9.76
C ARG A 69 -13.44 9.36 -8.60
N GLY A 70 -13.08 9.73 -7.37
CA GLY A 70 -13.84 9.36 -6.18
C GLY A 70 -13.12 9.74 -4.89
N LEU A 71 -13.61 9.20 -3.77
CA LEU A 71 -13.16 9.54 -2.41
C LEU A 71 -11.67 9.21 -2.14
N LEU A 72 -11.09 8.30 -2.91
CA LEU A 72 -9.70 7.87 -2.76
C LEU A 72 -8.80 8.35 -3.91
N HIS A 73 -9.25 9.34 -4.69
CA HIS A 73 -8.53 9.83 -5.86
C HIS A 73 -7.07 10.17 -5.52
N GLY A 74 -6.13 9.45 -6.14
CA GLY A 74 -4.70 9.65 -5.98
C GLY A 74 -4.10 9.10 -4.68
N LEU A 75 -4.91 8.53 -3.77
CA LEU A 75 -4.43 8.05 -2.48
C LEU A 75 -3.68 6.72 -2.62
N PRO A 76 -2.41 6.62 -2.17
CA PRO A 76 -1.70 5.36 -2.14
C PRO A 76 -2.31 4.38 -1.15
N PHE A 77 -2.37 3.10 -1.54
CA PHE A 77 -2.76 2.03 -0.63
C PHE A 77 -2.01 0.74 -0.90
N GLY A 78 -1.95 -0.13 0.11
CA GLY A 78 -1.48 -1.51 -0.01
C GLY A 78 -2.60 -2.50 0.25
N VAL A 79 -2.43 -3.73 -0.23
CA VAL A 79 -3.42 -4.79 0.00
C VAL A 79 -2.73 -6.03 0.54
N LYS A 80 -3.28 -6.60 1.62
CA LYS A 80 -2.83 -7.89 2.13
C LYS A 80 -2.81 -8.92 1.00
N ASP A 81 -1.79 -9.78 1.00
CA ASP A 81 -1.61 -10.86 0.03
C ASP A 81 -2.63 -12.02 0.21
N LEU A 82 -3.90 -11.67 0.44
CA LEU A 82 -5.09 -12.52 0.36
C LEU A 82 -6.14 -11.92 -0.58
N PHE A 83 -6.04 -10.64 -0.90
CA PHE A 83 -6.92 -9.98 -1.85
C PHE A 83 -6.35 -10.16 -3.25
N ASP A 84 -7.05 -10.87 -4.10
CA ASP A 84 -6.65 -11.03 -5.50
C ASP A 84 -6.48 -9.68 -6.21
N THR A 85 -5.47 -9.61 -7.08
CA THR A 85 -5.18 -8.47 -7.95
C THR A 85 -4.91 -8.97 -9.35
N PHE A 86 -5.50 -8.36 -10.37
CA PHE A 86 -5.26 -8.83 -11.76
C PHE A 86 -3.85 -8.50 -12.27
N ASP A 87 -3.21 -7.46 -11.71
CA ASP A 87 -1.93 -6.90 -12.16
C ASP A 87 -0.74 -7.20 -11.22
N ALA A 88 -0.96 -7.98 -10.16
CA ALA A 88 0.10 -8.43 -9.25
C ALA A 88 -0.18 -9.86 -8.76
N PRO A 89 0.86 -10.66 -8.45
CA PRO A 89 0.66 -12.01 -7.94
C PRO A 89 -0.08 -12.00 -6.60
N THR A 90 -0.75 -13.10 -6.27
CA THR A 90 -1.37 -13.29 -4.96
C THR A 90 -1.01 -14.67 -4.42
N GLY A 91 -0.11 -14.70 -3.43
CA GLY A 91 0.51 -15.94 -2.94
C GLY A 91 -0.11 -16.52 -1.68
N TYR A 92 -1.06 -15.82 -1.05
CA TYR A 92 -1.68 -16.23 0.21
C TYR A 92 -0.67 -16.53 1.33
N GLY A 93 0.53 -15.94 1.25
CA GLY A 93 1.66 -16.26 2.14
C GLY A 93 2.13 -17.73 2.10
N SER A 94 1.76 -18.51 1.08
CA SER A 94 2.06 -19.94 0.98
C SER A 94 2.85 -20.28 -0.28
N PRO A 95 3.89 -21.14 -0.21
CA PRO A 95 4.65 -21.56 -1.38
C PRO A 95 3.81 -22.34 -2.41
N ILE A 96 2.67 -22.91 -2.00
CA ILE A 96 1.74 -23.62 -2.90
C ILE A 96 1.24 -22.69 -4.02
N TYR A 97 1.13 -21.40 -3.74
CA TYR A 97 0.57 -20.40 -4.66
C TYR A 97 1.64 -19.44 -5.21
N ALA A 98 2.93 -19.82 -5.19
CA ALA A 98 4.03 -18.95 -5.63
C ALA A 98 3.91 -18.47 -7.09
N ALA A 99 3.20 -19.23 -7.95
CA ALA A 99 2.96 -18.88 -9.36
C ALA A 99 1.54 -18.35 -9.63
N GLN A 100 0.76 -18.07 -8.59
CA GLN A 100 -0.63 -17.65 -8.73
C GLN A 100 -0.74 -16.20 -9.21
N GLN A 101 -1.33 -16.02 -10.39
CA GLN A 101 -1.68 -14.72 -10.95
C GLN A 101 -3.21 -14.68 -11.16
N PRO A 102 -3.96 -14.00 -10.28
CA PRO A 102 -5.40 -13.85 -10.45
C PRO A 102 -5.77 -13.13 -11.75
N LEU A 103 -6.94 -13.45 -12.29
CA LEU A 103 -7.48 -12.81 -13.50
C LEU A 103 -8.27 -11.53 -13.22
N ALA A 104 -8.63 -11.30 -11.96
CA ALA A 104 -9.47 -10.20 -11.52
C ALA A 104 -9.04 -9.70 -10.15
N ASP A 105 -9.42 -8.46 -9.85
CA ASP A 105 -9.32 -7.92 -8.50
C ASP A 105 -10.39 -8.54 -7.59
N ALA A 106 -10.04 -8.75 -6.32
CA ALA A 106 -11.04 -8.91 -5.27
C ALA A 106 -11.93 -7.65 -5.20
N ALA A 107 -13.21 -7.82 -4.86
CA ALA A 107 -14.20 -6.72 -4.90
C ALA A 107 -13.77 -5.47 -4.12
N ALA A 108 -13.16 -5.63 -2.94
CA ALA A 108 -12.66 -4.52 -2.15
C ALA A 108 -11.53 -3.73 -2.85
N VAL A 109 -10.65 -4.43 -3.58
CA VAL A 109 -9.57 -3.81 -4.35
C VAL A 109 -10.14 -3.06 -5.56
N ALA A 110 -11.08 -3.69 -6.28
CA ALA A 110 -11.76 -3.07 -7.40
C ALA A 110 -12.46 -1.76 -6.99
N LEU A 111 -13.17 -1.76 -5.86
CA LEU A 111 -13.82 -0.56 -5.30
C LEU A 111 -12.82 0.55 -4.96
N CYS A 112 -11.66 0.20 -4.38
CA CYS A 112 -10.61 1.18 -4.10
C CYS A 112 -10.08 1.81 -5.39
N ARG A 113 -9.81 1.00 -6.42
CA ARG A 113 -9.32 1.48 -7.73
C ARG A 113 -10.36 2.33 -8.45
N GLU A 114 -11.63 1.94 -8.40
CA GLU A 114 -12.75 2.69 -8.96
C GLU A 114 -12.86 4.08 -8.31
N ALA A 115 -12.72 4.13 -6.98
CA ALA A 115 -12.65 5.37 -6.19
C ALA A 115 -11.37 6.19 -6.44
N GLY A 116 -10.43 5.69 -7.27
CA GLY A 116 -9.26 6.40 -7.73
C GLY A 116 -7.98 6.17 -6.91
N ALA A 117 -7.94 5.15 -6.06
CA ALA A 117 -6.74 4.82 -5.29
C ALA A 117 -5.58 4.30 -6.16
N VAL A 118 -4.36 4.40 -5.65
CA VAL A 118 -3.12 3.94 -6.29
C VAL A 118 -2.53 2.77 -5.52
N LEU A 119 -2.57 1.57 -6.08
CA LEU A 119 -1.98 0.40 -5.44
C LEU A 119 -0.45 0.49 -5.50
N LEU A 120 0.22 0.46 -4.35
CA LEU A 120 1.70 0.44 -4.29
C LEU A 120 2.28 -0.97 -4.15
N GLY A 121 1.49 -1.93 -3.66
CA GLY A 121 1.97 -3.30 -3.51
C GLY A 121 1.09 -4.21 -2.68
N LYS A 122 1.54 -5.46 -2.62
CA LYS A 122 0.97 -6.55 -1.85
C LYS A 122 1.71 -6.65 -0.52
N THR A 123 0.99 -6.56 0.59
CA THR A 123 1.56 -6.63 1.94
C THR A 123 1.56 -8.05 2.46
N VAL A 124 2.56 -8.38 3.28
CA VAL A 124 2.72 -9.71 3.89
C VAL A 124 1.49 -10.09 4.71
N THR A 125 1.09 -11.35 4.56
CA THR A 125 0.15 -12.06 5.44
C THR A 125 0.89 -13.19 6.16
N THR A 126 0.34 -13.69 7.27
CA THR A 126 0.64 -15.06 7.69
C THR A 126 0.11 -16.06 6.68
N GLU A 127 0.75 -17.22 6.55
CA GLU A 127 0.37 -18.25 5.58
C GLU A 127 -1.12 -18.61 5.75
N LEU A 128 -1.90 -18.45 4.67
CA LEU A 128 -3.34 -18.70 4.63
C LEU A 128 -4.13 -18.01 5.75
N ALA A 129 -3.66 -16.84 6.20
CA ALA A 129 -4.22 -16.09 7.32
C ALA A 129 -4.20 -16.82 8.68
N ASN A 130 -3.31 -17.80 8.85
CA ASN A 130 -3.30 -18.70 10.00
C ASN A 130 -2.06 -18.46 10.90
N MET A 131 -1.69 -19.45 11.72
CA MET A 131 -0.70 -19.32 12.79
C MET A 131 0.77 -19.27 12.31
N HIS A 132 1.07 -19.48 11.02
CA HIS A 132 2.45 -19.44 10.54
C HIS A 132 2.94 -17.99 10.37
N PRO A 133 3.90 -17.53 11.19
CA PRO A 133 4.29 -16.12 11.18
C PRO A 133 4.93 -15.71 9.85
N GLY A 134 4.63 -14.49 9.40
CA GLY A 134 5.32 -13.87 8.27
C GLY A 134 6.69 -13.29 8.68
N VAL A 135 7.46 -12.84 7.69
CA VAL A 135 8.80 -12.23 7.90
C VAL A 135 8.76 -10.82 8.48
N THR A 136 7.59 -10.15 8.46
CA THR A 136 7.44 -8.76 8.87
C THR A 136 7.81 -8.53 10.33
N ARG A 137 8.52 -7.43 10.58
CA ARG A 137 8.93 -6.97 11.92
C ARG A 137 8.13 -5.77 12.35
N ASN A 138 7.96 -5.58 13.65
CA ASN A 138 7.26 -4.43 14.20
C ASN A 138 8.10 -3.15 14.00
N PRO A 139 7.59 -2.11 13.33
CA PRO A 139 8.38 -0.90 13.07
C PRO A 139 8.73 -0.09 14.33
N HIS A 140 7.98 -0.25 15.42
CA HIS A 140 8.33 0.35 16.72
C HIS A 140 9.44 -0.40 17.45
N ASN A 141 9.62 -1.70 17.18
CA ASN A 141 10.73 -2.49 17.69
C ASN A 141 10.99 -3.71 16.79
N LEU A 142 12.09 -3.67 16.03
CA LEU A 142 12.43 -4.70 15.02
C LEU A 142 12.74 -6.09 15.60
N SER A 143 12.87 -6.22 16.93
CA SER A 143 12.98 -7.52 17.62
C SER A 143 11.64 -8.15 17.96
N HIS A 144 10.51 -7.49 17.68
CA HIS A 144 9.16 -7.97 17.97
C HIS A 144 8.34 -8.24 16.71
N THR A 145 7.34 -9.11 16.86
CA THR A 145 6.31 -9.33 15.84
C THR A 145 5.35 -8.14 15.76
N PRO A 146 4.87 -7.75 14.56
CA PRO A 146 3.75 -6.84 14.39
C PRO A 146 2.38 -7.52 14.63
N GLY A 147 2.36 -8.81 14.98
CA GLY A 147 1.15 -9.62 15.08
C GLY A 147 0.79 -10.30 13.75
N GLY A 148 -0.47 -10.71 13.61
CA GLY A 148 -0.99 -11.37 12.42
C GLY A 148 -2.53 -11.40 12.43
N SER A 149 -3.17 -11.83 11.35
CA SER A 149 -2.56 -12.30 10.11
C SER A 149 -2.19 -11.18 9.13
N SER A 150 -2.70 -9.96 9.34
CA SER A 150 -2.46 -8.78 8.49
C SER A 150 -1.17 -8.02 8.85
N SER A 151 -0.07 -8.76 9.07
CA SER A 151 1.19 -8.25 9.62
C SER A 151 1.81 -7.14 8.77
N GLY A 152 1.92 -7.36 7.46
CA GLY A 152 2.50 -6.39 6.52
C GLY A 152 1.66 -5.13 6.42
N SER A 153 0.33 -5.25 6.37
CA SER A 153 -0.58 -4.09 6.30
C SER A 153 -0.44 -3.20 7.53
N ALA A 154 -0.43 -3.79 8.73
CA ALA A 154 -0.27 -3.05 9.97
C ALA A 154 1.10 -2.37 10.06
N ALA A 155 2.18 -3.10 9.74
CA ALA A 155 3.54 -2.57 9.80
C ALA A 155 3.77 -1.44 8.78
N ALA A 156 3.30 -1.59 7.54
CA ALA A 156 3.46 -0.56 6.51
C ALA A 156 2.75 0.75 6.88
N VAL A 157 1.54 0.67 7.44
CA VAL A 157 0.82 1.87 7.91
C VAL A 157 1.51 2.48 9.12
N ALA A 158 1.92 1.67 10.11
CA ALA A 158 2.58 2.16 11.32
C ALA A 158 3.96 2.80 11.05
N ASP A 159 4.68 2.37 10.01
CA ASP A 159 6.00 2.91 9.64
C ASP A 159 5.92 4.10 8.65
N GLY A 160 4.69 4.55 8.32
CA GLY A 160 4.45 5.63 7.37
C GLY A 160 4.79 5.28 5.92
N MET A 161 4.90 3.99 5.58
CA MET A 161 5.11 3.53 4.21
C MET A 161 3.84 3.69 3.36
N LEU A 162 2.66 3.59 3.99
CA LEU A 162 1.36 3.73 3.37
C LEU A 162 0.42 4.52 4.28
N PRO A 163 -0.43 5.42 3.75
CA PRO A 163 -1.47 6.04 4.55
C PRO A 163 -2.66 5.10 4.81
N LEU A 164 -2.83 4.06 3.99
CA LEU A 164 -3.95 3.13 4.03
C LEU A 164 -3.52 1.73 3.56
N ALA A 165 -4.04 0.68 4.19
CA ALA A 165 -3.91 -0.69 3.70
C ALA A 165 -5.16 -1.53 4.00
N LEU A 166 -5.44 -2.51 3.14
CA LEU A 166 -6.49 -3.50 3.39
C LEU A 166 -5.93 -4.71 4.16
N GLY A 167 -6.72 -5.26 5.08
CA GLY A 167 -6.43 -6.44 5.87
C GLY A 167 -7.66 -7.31 6.09
N THR A 168 -7.46 -8.50 6.67
CA THR A 168 -8.50 -9.43 7.14
C THR A 168 -8.12 -10.01 8.50
#